data_AF-A0A1V0AEL0-F1
#
_entry.id   AF-A0A1V0AEL0-F1
#
_cell.length_a   1.000
_cell.length_b   1.000
_cell.length_c   1.000
_cell.angle_alpha   90.00
_cell.angle_beta   90.00
_cell.angle_gamma   90.00
#
_symmetry.space_group_name_H-M   'P 1'
#
loop_
_entity.id
_entity.type
_entity.pdbx_description
1 polymer ?
#
loop_
_entity_poly.entity_id
_entity_poly.type
_entity_poly.pdbx_seq_one_letter_code
_entity_poly.pdbx_strand_id
1 'polypeptide(L)'
;MDEKVTYYAMVFSEDTPDAPSGLARRRILPGGGIVDEALHKDLQWHESDSIDDWRRGEASQDLIEISEADAQQVMERFRRMFGSGQ
;
A
#
# COMPACT_ATOMS: atom_id res chain seq x y z
N MET A 1 23.40 -4.88 0.20
CA MET A 1 22.29 -3.98 -0.19
C MET A 1 21.16 -4.33 0.74
N ASP A 2 20.81 -3.44 1.64
CA ASP A 2 19.76 -3.63 2.63
C ASP A 2 18.38 -3.69 1.96
N GLU A 3 17.41 -4.27 2.67
CA GLU A 3 16.02 -4.27 2.20
C GLU A 3 15.54 -2.81 2.09
N LYS A 4 15.02 -2.42 0.92
CA LYS A 4 14.38 -1.11 0.73
C LYS A 4 12.88 -1.28 0.62
N VAL A 5 12.14 -0.59 1.47
CA VAL A 5 10.67 -0.57 1.42
C VAL A 5 10.21 0.78 0.91
N THR A 6 9.36 0.79 -0.10
CA THR A 6 8.66 2.00 -0.57
C THR A 6 7.17 1.81 -0.37
N TYR A 7 6.49 2.82 0.18
CA TYR A 7 5.06 2.78 0.44
C TYR A 7 4.29 3.58 -0.60
N TYR A 8 3.10 3.09 -0.95
CA TYR A 8 2.22 3.67 -1.94
C TYR A 8 0.78 3.73 -1.39
N ALA A 9 0.16 4.90 -1.37
CA ALA A 9 -1.27 5.02 -1.09
C ALA A 9 -2.07 4.58 -2.32
N MET A 10 -3.01 3.65 -2.14
CA MET A 10 -3.92 3.21 -3.21
C MET A 10 -5.19 4.07 -3.17
N VAL A 11 -5.40 4.85 -4.23
CA VAL A 11 -6.54 5.75 -4.41
C VAL A 11 -7.36 5.24 -5.58
N PHE A 12 -8.57 4.76 -5.33
CA PHE A 12 -9.49 4.38 -6.40
C PHE A 12 -10.25 5.61 -6.88
N SER A 13 -10.86 5.55 -8.06
CA SER A 13 -11.67 6.66 -8.61
C SER A 13 -12.82 7.12 -7.71
N GLU A 14 -13.30 6.26 -6.80
CA GLU A 14 -14.34 6.60 -5.83
C GLU A 14 -13.79 7.18 -4.51
N ASP A 15 -12.47 7.15 -4.31
CA ASP A 15 -11.80 7.62 -3.10
C ASP A 15 -11.15 8.99 -3.27
N THR A 16 -10.90 9.65 -2.15
CA THR A 16 -10.09 10.87 -2.11
C THR A 16 -8.66 10.54 -1.70
N PRO A 17 -7.65 11.31 -2.17
CA PRO A 17 -6.27 11.14 -1.75
C PRO A 17 -6.06 11.35 -0.23
N ASP A 18 -6.99 12.04 0.43
CA ASP A 18 -7.04 12.22 1.90
C ASP A 18 -7.53 10.96 2.65
N ALA A 19 -8.19 10.05 1.93
CA ALA A 19 -8.76 8.82 2.46
C ALA A 19 -8.52 7.64 1.49
N PRO A 20 -7.26 7.20 1.32
CA PRO A 20 -6.97 6.10 0.41
C PRO A 20 -7.71 4.83 0.85
N SER A 21 -8.18 4.06 -0.13
CA SER A 21 -8.91 2.79 0.08
C SER A 21 -8.00 1.64 0.43
N GLY A 22 -6.69 1.80 0.24
CA GLY A 22 -5.69 0.87 0.75
C GLY A 22 -4.28 1.44 0.74
N LEU A 23 -3.34 0.60 1.18
CA LEU A 23 -1.93 0.92 1.22
C LEU A 23 -1.17 -0.23 0.55
N ALA A 24 -0.28 0.07 -0.39
CA ALA A 24 0.63 -0.89 -0.97
C ALA A 24 2.07 -0.59 -0.53
N ARG A 25 2.94 -1.60 -0.54
CA ARG A 25 4.37 -1.44 -0.33
C ARG A 25 5.14 -2.32 -1.29
N ARG A 26 6.24 -1.80 -1.81
CA ARG A 26 7.23 -2.54 -2.61
C ARG A 26 8.45 -2.77 -1.77
N ARG A 27 8.84 -4.03 -1.59
CA ARG A 27 10.08 -4.43 -0.93
C ARG A 27 11.12 -4.88 -1.94
N ILE A 28 12.28 -4.25 -1.89
CA ILE A 28 13.45 -4.62 -2.68
C ILE A 28 14.37 -5.43 -1.77
N LEU A 29 14.42 -6.73 -2.00
CA LEU A 29 15.17 -7.69 -1.21
C LEU A 29 16.69 -7.57 -1.45
N PRO A 30 17.51 -7.96 -0.45
CA PRO A 30 18.96 -8.08 -0.59
C PRO A 30 19.30 -9.20 -1.59
N GLY A 31 19.37 -8.84 -2.87
CA GLY A 31 19.53 -9.79 -3.99
C GLY A 31 18.84 -9.37 -5.28
N GLY A 32 18.07 -8.28 -5.25
CA GLY A 32 17.37 -7.75 -6.43
C GLY A 32 15.98 -8.33 -6.65
N GLY A 33 15.49 -9.16 -5.72
CA GLY A 33 14.09 -9.58 -5.71
C GLY A 33 13.18 -8.40 -5.37
N ILE A 34 12.07 -8.27 -6.10
CA ILE A 34 11.05 -7.26 -5.84
C ILE A 34 9.81 -8.02 -5.39
N VAL A 35 9.26 -7.63 -4.23
CA VAL A 35 8.02 -8.19 -3.69
C VAL A 35 7.06 -7.04 -3.47
N ASP A 36 5.92 -7.11 -4.15
CA ASP A 36 4.85 -6.13 -4.04
C ASP A 36 3.77 -6.69 -3.11
N GLU A 37 3.36 -5.88 -2.14
CA GLU A 37 2.37 -6.26 -1.13
C GLU A 37 1.32 -5.16 -0.97
N ALA A 38 0.08 -5.55 -0.71
CA ALA A 38 -1.02 -4.66 -0.37
C ALA A 38 -1.54 -4.95 1.03
N LEU A 39 -1.82 -3.90 1.78
CA LEU A 39 -2.50 -3.96 3.07
C LEU A 39 -3.98 -4.20 2.84
N HIS A 40 -4.48 -5.31 3.38
CA HIS A 40 -5.90 -5.63 3.35
C HIS A 40 -6.65 -5.06 4.55
N LYS A 41 -7.99 -5.13 4.48
CA LYS A 41 -8.91 -4.76 5.58
C LYS A 41 -8.66 -5.53 6.88
N ASP A 42 -8.00 -6.69 6.78
CA ASP A 42 -7.56 -7.49 7.92
C ASP A 42 -6.31 -6.92 8.64
N LEU A 43 -5.81 -5.75 8.19
CA LEU A 43 -4.58 -5.11 8.67
C LEU A 43 -3.32 -5.98 8.46
N GLN A 44 -3.40 -6.96 7.57
CA GLN A 44 -2.29 -7.82 7.15
C GLN A 44 -1.84 -7.46 5.74
N TRP A 45 -0.54 -7.63 5.49
CA TRP A 45 0.08 -7.45 4.19
C TRP A 45 -0.04 -8.75 3.40
N HIS A 46 -0.59 -8.66 2.19
CA HIS A 46 -0.70 -9.77 1.27
C HIS A 46 0.12 -9.46 0.01
N GLU A 47 0.79 -10.47 -0.54
CA GLU A 47 1.43 -10.36 -1.85
C GLU A 47 0.38 -9.90 -2.87
N SER A 48 0.71 -8.87 -3.64
CA SER A 48 -0.21 -8.28 -4.60
C SER A 48 0.54 -7.64 -5.76
N ASP A 49 0.10 -7.94 -6.98
CA ASP A 49 0.65 -7.37 -8.21
C ASP A 49 0.16 -5.94 -8.50
N SER A 50 -0.60 -5.30 -7.59
CA SER A 50 -1.19 -3.98 -7.80
C SER A 50 -0.18 -2.90 -8.18
N ILE A 51 1.06 -3.00 -7.66
CA ILE A 51 2.13 -2.04 -7.98
C ILE A 51 2.67 -2.26 -9.40
N ASP A 52 2.84 -3.52 -9.82
CA ASP A 52 3.30 -3.83 -11.17
C ASP A 52 2.23 -3.46 -12.21
N ASP A 53 0.97 -3.78 -11.93
CA ASP A 53 -0.20 -3.46 -12.73
C ASP A 53 -0.37 -1.94 -12.92
N TRP A 54 -0.21 -1.16 -11.84
CA TRP A 54 -0.23 0.31 -11.90
C TRP A 54 0.92 0.87 -12.73
N ARG A 55 2.12 0.32 -12.58
CA ARG A 55 3.29 0.73 -13.37
C ARG A 55 3.10 0.47 -14.87
N ARG A 56 2.31 -0.56 -15.23
CA ARG A 56 1.93 -0.88 -16.61
C ARG A 56 0.77 -0.02 -17.13
N GLY A 57 0.08 0.69 -16.24
CA GLY A 57 -1.14 1.44 -16.55
C GLY A 57 -2.38 0.54 -16.69
N GLU A 58 -2.33 -0.68 -16.14
CA GLU A 58 -3.43 -1.64 -16.14
C GLU A 58 -4.26 -1.54 -14.85
N ALA A 59 -3.73 -0.89 -13.80
CA ALA A 59 -4.45 -0.73 -12.55
C ALA A 59 -5.60 0.28 -12.65
N SER A 60 -6.74 -0.11 -12.10
CA SER A 60 -7.90 0.77 -11.90
C SER A 60 -7.74 1.78 -10.77
N GLN A 61 -6.64 1.70 -10.03
CA GLN A 61 -6.32 2.48 -8.85
C GLN A 61 -5.01 3.23 -9.06
N ASP A 62 -4.95 4.46 -8.59
CA ASP A 62 -3.74 5.27 -8.58
C ASP A 62 -2.91 4.94 -7.35
N LEU A 63 -1.63 4.64 -7.57
CA LEU A 63 -0.66 4.45 -6.49
C LEU A 63 0.20 5.70 -6.36
N ILE A 64 0.04 6.39 -5.25
CA ILE A 64 0.82 7.59 -4.94
C ILE A 64 1.93 7.18 -3.99
N GLU A 65 3.19 7.37 -4.39
CA GLU A 65 4.32 7.13 -3.49
C GLU A 65 4.24 8.07 -2.28
N ILE A 66 4.29 7.50 -1.08
CA ILE A 66 4.21 8.23 0.18
C ILE A 66 5.40 7.90 1.08
N SER A 67 5.67 8.80 2.02
CA SER A 67 6.67 8.55 3.06
C SER A 67 6.20 7.50 4.04
N GLU A 68 7.13 6.84 4.73
CA GLU A 68 6.80 5.89 5.80
C GLU A 68 5.92 6.53 6.89
N ALA A 69 6.16 7.79 7.24
CA ALA A 69 5.36 8.53 8.21
C ALA A 69 3.88 8.66 7.78
N ASP A 70 3.62 8.98 6.50
CA ASP A 70 2.28 9.01 5.94
C ASP A 70 1.64 7.62 5.92
N ALA A 71 2.42 6.60 5.55
CA ALA A 71 1.96 5.21 5.58
C ALA A 71 1.53 4.79 6.99
N GLN A 72 2.25 5.21 8.03
CA GLN A 72 1.87 4.96 9.42
C GLN A 72 0.54 5.64 9.76
N GLN A 73 0.33 6.90 9.36
CA GLN A 73 -0.95 7.58 9.59
C GLN A 73 -2.12 6.88 8.89
N VAL A 74 -1.91 6.41 7.66
CA VAL A 74 -2.91 5.61 6.94
C VAL A 74 -3.20 4.30 7.68
N MET A 75 -2.17 3.57 8.11
CA MET A 75 -2.33 2.34 8.89
C MET A 75 -3.06 2.58 10.22
N GLU A 76 -2.75 3.65 10.94
CA GLU A 76 -3.46 4.02 12.17
C GLU A 76 -4.94 4.32 11.92
N ARG A 77 -5.25 5.02 10.82
CA ARG A 77 -6.62 5.28 10.39
C ARG A 77 -7.36 3.98 10.06
N PHE A 78 -6.75 3.09 9.30
CA PHE A 78 -7.29 1.76 8.99
C PHE A 78 -7.53 0.95 10.26
N ARG A 79 -6.57 0.96 11.19
CA ARG A 79 -6.72 0.27 12.48
C ARG A 79 -7.88 0.82 13.29
N ARG A 80 -8.15 2.13 13.27
CA ARG A 80 -9.34 2.70 13.91
C ARG A 80 -10.64 2.32 13.20
N MET A 81 -10.63 2.27 11.87
CA MET A 81 -11.82 1.94 11.07
C MET A 81 -12.20 0.46 11.16
N PHE A 82 -11.22 -0.45 11.03
CA PHE A 82 -11.43 -1.90 11.00
C PHE A 82 -11.21 -2.58 12.35
N GLY A 83 -10.39 -2.01 13.24
CA GLY A 83 -10.10 -2.56 14.57
C GLY A 83 -11.12 -2.22 15.65
N SER A 84 -12.17 -1.46 15.33
CA SER A 84 -13.26 -1.12 16.27
C SER A 84 -14.36 -2.19 16.36
N GLY A 85 -14.16 -3.37 15.77
CA GLY A 85 -15.02 -4.54 15.98
C GLY A 85 -14.47 -5.43 17.10
N GLN A 86 -14.65 -5.04 18.36
CA GLN A 86 -14.47 -5.89 19.53
C GLN A 86 -15.69 -5.78 20.46
#